data_AF-A0A3N5SVI4-F1
#
_entry.id   AF-A0A3N5SVI4-F1
#
_cell.length_a   1.000
_cell.length_b   1.000
_cell.length_c   1.000
_cell.angle_alpha   90.00
_cell.angle_beta   90.00
_cell.angle_gamma   90.00
#
_symmetry.space_group_name_H-M   'P 1'
#
loop_
_entity.id
_entity.type
_entity.pdbx_description
1 polymer ?
#
loop_
_entity_poly.entity_id
_entity_poly.type
_entity_poly.pdbx_seq_one_letter_code
_entity_poly.pdbx_strand_id
1 'polypeptide(L)' 'MLVGRPYLNNVKVSAAILKEISGKKVRGIKFKRRKNYTRTLGFRPRYLQVKIQDLVLQ' A
#
# COMPACT_ATOMS: atom_id res chain seq x y z
N MET A 1 7.04 -25.90 -15.83
CA MET A 1 6.27 -24.90 -15.05
C MET A 1 7.06 -24.61 -13.78
N LEU A 2 7.61 -23.40 -13.60
CA LEU A 2 8.31 -23.03 -12.37
C LEU A 2 7.29 -22.60 -11.31
N VAL A 3 7.16 -23.37 -10.23
CA VAL A 3 6.23 -23.10 -9.12
C VAL A 3 7.01 -23.15 -7.82
N GLY A 4 7.13 -22.00 -7.15
CA GLY A 4 7.79 -21.88 -5.85
C GLY A 4 6.85 -22.29 -4.71
N ARG A 5 7.43 -22.79 -3.62
CA ARG A 5 6.75 -23.06 -2.35
C ARG A 5 7.68 -22.63 -1.21
N PRO A 6 7.66 -21.39 -0.69
CA PRO A 6 6.89 -20.19 -1.06
C PRO A 6 7.61 -19.21 -2.01
N TYR A 7 8.91 -19.37 -2.24
CA TYR A 7 9.72 -18.50 -3.11
C TYR A 7 10.45 -19.28 -4.21
N LEU A 8 10.89 -18.57 -5.24
CA LEU A 8 11.78 -19.08 -6.28
C LEU A 8 13.13 -18.35 -6.14
N ASN A 9 14.22 -19.09 -5.94
CA ASN A 9 15.53 -18.49 -5.64
C ASN A 9 16.23 -17.91 -6.89
N ASN A 10 15.88 -18.39 -8.08
CA ASN A 10 16.61 -18.10 -9.32
C ASN A 10 15.95 -16.96 -10.12
N VAL A 11 15.11 -16.14 -9.49
CA VAL A 11 14.40 -15.05 -10.17
C VAL A 11 14.80 -13.72 -9.55
N LYS A 12 15.38 -12.83 -10.37
CA LYS A 12 15.69 -11.47 -9.98
C LYS A 12 14.70 -10.52 -10.64
N VAL A 13 13.98 -9.74 -9.82
CA VAL A 13 13.07 -8.69 -10.28
C VAL A 13 13.70 -7.34 -9.99
N SER A 14 13.98 -6.57 -11.04
CA SER A 14 14.46 -5.20 -10.93
C SER A 14 13.28 -4.25 -11.05
N ALA A 15 13.12 -3.36 -10.06
CA ALA A 15 12.04 -2.39 -10.05
C ALA A 15 12.55 -1.02 -9.60
N ALA A 16 11.95 0.03 -10.15
CA ALA A 16 12.24 1.41 -9.80
C ALA A 16 11.09 2.03 -9.01
N ILE A 17 11.47 2.81 -7.99
CA ILE A 17 10.54 3.63 -7.22
C ILE A 17 10.27 4.89 -8.02
N LEU A 18 9.02 5.10 -8.43
CA LEU A 18 8.65 6.28 -9.20
C LEU A 18 8.32 7.47 -8.29
N LYS A 19 7.43 7.25 -7.33
CA LYS A 19 6.98 8.31 -6.42
C LYS A 19 6.28 7.75 -5.19
N GLU A 20 6.32 8.52 -4.12
CA GLU A 20 5.47 8.31 -2.95
C GLU A 20 4.20 9.18 -3.08
N ILE A 21 3.03 8.56 -2.98
CA ILE A 21 1.74 9.20 -3.22
C ILE A 21 0.89 9.07 -1.97
N SER A 22 0.24 10.17 -1.60
CA SER A 22 -0.83 10.11 -0.60
C SER A 22 -2.14 9.68 -1.26
N GLY A 23 -2.72 8.57 -0.79
CA GLY A 23 -4.01 8.08 -1.24
C GLY A 23 -5.18 8.98 -0.88
N LYS A 24 -6.39 8.53 -1.23
CA LYS A 24 -7.63 9.24 -0.90
C LYS A 24 -7.79 9.33 0.61
N LYS A 25 -8.13 10.52 1.11
CA LYS A 25 -8.39 10.73 2.54
C LYS A 25 -9.71 10.03 2.91
N VAL A 26 -9.64 9.12 3.88
CA VAL A 26 -10.82 8.49 4.47
C VAL A 26 -11.17 9.27 5.73
N ARG A 27 -12.41 9.75 5.81
CA ARG A 27 -12.91 10.54 6.95
C ARG A 27 -13.98 9.74 7.68
N GLY A 28 -13.73 9.44 8.94
CA GLY A 28 -14.72 8.88 9.87
C GLY A 28 -15.18 9.95 10.85
N ILE A 29 -16.43 9.88 11.30
CA ILE A 29 -16.93 10.72 12.37
C ILE A 29 -17.54 9.82 13.44
N LYS A 30 -17.14 10.03 14.70
CA LYS A 30 -17.68 9.33 15.86
C LYS A 30 -18.54 10.28 16.67
N PHE A 31 -19.79 9.88 16.88
CA PHE A 31 -20.74 10.58 17.75
C PHE A 31 -21.06 9.74 18.98
N LYS A 32 -21.41 10.38 20.10
CA LYS A 32 -22.05 9.71 21.24
C LYS A 32 -23.41 10.32 21.52
N ARG A 33 -24.41 9.48 21.80
CA ARG A 33 -25.77 9.91 22.11
C ARG A 33 -25.79 10.80 23.36
N ARG A 34 -26.42 11.98 23.28
CA ARG A 34 -26.67 12.92 24.40
C ARG A 34 -25.42 13.33 25.19
N LYS A 35 -24.25 13.39 24.55
CA LYS A 35 -23.00 13.82 25.20
C LYS A 35 -22.30 14.98 24.50
N ASN A 36 -22.95 15.63 23.52
CA ASN A 36 -22.37 16.67 22.66
C ASN A 36 -20.95 16.30 22.17
N TYR A 37 -20.72 15.00 21.93
CA TYR A 37 -19.43 14.47 21.58
C TYR A 37 -19.40 14.16 20.09
N THR A 38 -18.52 14.87 19.39
CA THR A 38 -18.24 14.68 17.97
C THR A 38 -16.72 14.62 17.79
N ARG A 39 -16.21 13.50 17.28
CA ARG A 39 -14.80 13.36 16.91
C ARG A 39 -14.68 13.07 15.43
N THR A 40 -14.03 13.97 14.70
CA THR A 40 -13.64 13.70 13.31
C THR A 40 -12.29 12.99 13.30
N LEU A 41 -12.22 11.83 12.67
CA LEU A 41 -11.01 11.06 12.42
C LEU A 41 -10.70 11.10 10.92
N GLY A 42 -9.45 11.36 10.59
CA GLY A 42 -8.97 11.30 9.21
C GLY A 42 -7.82 10.31 9.11
N PHE A 43 -7.89 9.42 8.14
CA PHE A 43 -6.75 8.60 7.73
C PHE A 43 -6.41 8.92 6.28
N ARG A 44 -5.10 9.07 6.00
CA ARG A 44 -4.61 9.22 4.63
C ARG A 44 -3.49 8.21 4.41
N PRO A 45 -3.72 7.14 3.63
CA PRO A 45 -2.70 6.14 3.39
C PRO A 45 -1.56 6.72 2.54
N ARG A 46 -0.33 6.35 2.87
CA ARG A 46 0.85 6.59 2.04
C ARG A 46 1.10 5.36 1.18
N TYR A 47 1.25 5.57 -0.12
CA TYR A 47 1.51 4.52 -1.10
C TYR A 47 2.81 4.80 -1.81
N LEU A 48 3.48 3.76 -2.25
CA LEU A 48 4.70 3.87 -3.04
C LEU A 48 4.44 3.26 -4.40
N GLN A 49 4.52 4.09 -5.44
CA GLN A 49 4.33 3.64 -6.81
C GLN A 49 5.65 3.06 -7.31
N VAL A 50 5.64 1.76 -7.58
CA VAL A 50 6.77 1.00 -8.13
C VAL A 50 6.48 0.64 -9.58
N LYS A 51 7.48 0.77 -10.45
CA LYS A 51 7.44 0.23 -11.81
C LYS A 51 8.44 -0.92 -11.91
N ILE A 52 7.95 -2.09 -12.28
CA ILE A 52 8.80 -3.25 -12.59
C ILE A 52 9.43 -2.99 -13.96
N GLN A 53 10.76 -3.07 -14.03
CA GLN A 53 11.52 -2.83 -15.24
C GLN A 53 11.87 -4.15 -15.92
N ASP A 54 12.54 -5.03 -15.18
CA ASP A 54 13.11 -6.25 -15.73
C ASP A 54 12.89 -7.43 -14.81
N LEU A 55 12.77 -8.60 -15.44
CA LEU A 55 12.69 -9.89 -14.77
C LEU A 55 13.69 -10.82 -15.44
N VAL A 56 14.67 -11.27 -14.67
CA VAL A 56 15.77 -12.12 -15.15
C VAL A 56 15.78 -13.42 -14.36
N LEU A 57 15.99 -14.54 -15.07
CA LEU A 57 16.33 -15.82 -14.46
C LEU A 57 17.85 -15.84 -14.28
N GLN A 58 18.27 -16.04 -13.04
CA GLN A 58 19.68 -16.00 -12.63
C GLN A 58 20.32 -17.38 -12.73
#